data_AF-A0A7C1SAB2-F1
#
_entry.id   AF-A0A7C1SAB2-F1
#
_cell.length_a   1.000
_cell.length_b   1.000
_cell.length_c   1.000
_cell.angle_alpha   90.00
_cell.angle_beta   90.00
_cell.angle_gamma   90.00
#
_symmetry.space_group_name_H-M   'P 1'
#
loop_
_entity.id
_entity.type
_entity.pdbx_description
1 polymer ?
#
loop_
_entity_poly.entity_id
_entity_poly.type
_entity_poly.pdbx_seq_one_letter_code
_entity_poly.pdbx_strand_id
1 'polypeptide(L)'
;MQVLRRTDPLSSKQAEKEINGNGLRSRQQEIVFQAVRKYPNHTSKELCAITGINRYVLGRRLPEISVPVDVVVDSFYEELWDVKRGPMRKCNIGHRLALTWELV
;
A
#
# COMPACT_ATOMS: atom_id res chain seq x y z
N MET A 1 -27.68 -17.77 16.26
CA MET A 1 -27.89 -16.42 15.68
C MET A 1 -26.63 -15.59 15.92
N GLN A 2 -26.27 -14.79 14.93
CA GLN A 2 -24.93 -14.29 14.60
C GLN A 2 -24.49 -13.15 15.55
N VAL A 3 -23.29 -13.26 16.14
CA VAL A 3 -22.65 -12.15 16.88
C VAL A 3 -21.64 -11.47 15.96
N LEU A 4 -21.89 -10.18 15.75
CA LEU A 4 -21.15 -9.22 14.94
C LEU A 4 -19.64 -9.23 15.26
N ARG A 5 -18.79 -9.58 14.30
CA ARG A 5 -17.33 -9.41 14.43
C ARG A 5 -16.98 -7.92 14.26
N ARG A 6 -16.90 -7.22 15.40
CA ARG A 6 -16.19 -5.95 15.57
C ARG A 6 -14.70 -6.15 15.28
N THR A 7 -14.16 -5.46 14.26
CA THR A 7 -12.83 -4.80 14.24
C THR A 7 -12.56 -4.20 12.87
N ASP A 8 -13.08 -3.00 12.60
CA ASP A 8 -12.38 -2.07 11.70
C ASP A 8 -11.79 -0.97 12.60
N PRO A 9 -10.47 -0.98 12.86
CA PRO A 9 -9.85 0.00 13.73
C PRO A 9 -9.57 1.30 12.98
N LEU A 10 -10.06 2.42 13.53
CA LEU A 10 -9.31 3.67 13.81
C LEU A 10 -8.34 4.27 12.77
N SER A 11 -8.37 3.92 11.48
CA SER A 11 -7.36 4.41 10.51
C SER A 11 -7.63 5.81 9.94
N SER A 12 -8.79 6.42 10.17
CA SER A 12 -9.13 7.71 9.55
C SER A 12 -8.69 8.94 10.35
N LYS A 13 -8.28 8.79 11.62
CA LYS A 13 -7.94 9.94 12.50
C LYS A 13 -6.46 10.31 12.51
N GLN A 14 -5.55 9.43 12.11
CA GLN A 14 -4.10 9.74 12.08
C GLN A 14 -3.72 10.65 10.89
N ALA A 15 -4.56 10.75 9.85
CA ALA A 15 -4.34 11.56 8.66
C ALA A 15 -4.34 13.08 8.92
N GLU A 16 -4.82 13.54 10.08
CA GLU A 16 -4.90 14.98 10.42
C GLU A 16 -3.57 15.57 10.94
N LYS A 17 -2.56 14.75 11.32
CA LYS A 17 -1.33 15.26 11.94
C LYS A 17 -0.26 15.78 10.97
N GLU A 18 -0.41 15.62 9.65
CA GLU A 18 0.58 16.08 8.65
C GLU A 18 0.13 17.33 7.85
N ILE A 19 -0.77 18.14 8.41
CA ILE A 19 -1.27 19.38 7.77
C ILE A 19 -0.27 20.53 7.99
N ASN A 20 0.98 20.37 7.54
CA ASN A 20 1.93 21.48 7.42
C ASN A 20 2.76 21.32 6.13
N GLY A 21 2.24 21.91 5.05
CA GLY A 21 3.02 22.34 3.88
C GLY A 21 2.91 21.52 2.58
N ASN A 22 2.60 20.22 2.62
CA ASN A 22 2.78 19.34 1.43
C ASN A 22 1.86 18.09 1.35
N GLY A 23 0.63 18.16 1.87
CA GLY A 23 -0.29 17.02 2.09
C GLY A 23 -0.74 16.22 0.85
N LEU A 24 -0.37 16.64 -0.36
CA LEU A 24 -0.60 15.85 -1.57
C LEU A 24 0.17 14.52 -1.54
N ARG A 25 1.39 14.52 -0.99
CA ARG A 25 2.22 13.32 -0.89
C ARG A 25 1.57 12.28 0.02
N SER A 26 1.19 12.67 1.22
CA SER A 26 0.59 11.78 2.22
C SER A 26 -0.74 11.22 1.73
N ARG A 27 -1.57 12.06 1.08
CA ARG A 27 -2.80 11.61 0.43
C ARG A 27 -2.56 10.60 -0.69
N GLN A 28 -1.52 10.79 -1.51
CA GLN A 28 -1.15 9.82 -2.55
C GLN A 28 -0.64 8.51 -1.96
N GLN A 29 0.11 8.55 -0.85
CA GLN A 29 0.54 7.35 -0.13
C GLN A 29 -0.65 6.58 0.42
N GLU A 30 -1.61 7.27 1.04
CA GLU A 30 -2.83 6.67 1.55
C GLU A 30 -3.67 6.03 0.43
N ILE A 31 -3.89 6.74 -0.68
CA ILE A 31 -4.61 6.19 -1.85
C ILE A 31 -3.93 4.92 -2.38
N VAL A 32 -2.60 4.93 -2.46
CA VAL A 32 -1.83 3.78 -2.94
C VAL A 32 -1.87 2.63 -1.94
N PHE A 33 -1.80 2.90 -0.64
CA PHE A 33 -1.96 1.89 0.40
C PHE A 33 -3.34 1.23 0.32
N GLN A 34 -4.41 2.03 0.24
CA GLN A 34 -5.78 1.51 0.11
C GLN A 34 -5.96 0.67 -1.16
N ALA A 35 -5.29 1.04 -2.26
CA ALA A 35 -5.27 0.23 -3.48
C ALA A 35 -4.62 -1.14 -3.26
N VAL A 36 -3.49 -1.22 -2.56
CA VAL A 36 -2.83 -2.49 -2.24
C VAL A 36 -3.67 -3.31 -1.26
N ARG A 37 -4.26 -2.68 -0.24
CA ARG A 37 -5.16 -3.34 0.72
C ARG A 37 -6.38 -3.96 0.04
N LYS A 38 -6.96 -3.28 -0.96
CA LYS A 38 -8.11 -3.78 -1.71
C LYS A 38 -7.73 -4.83 -2.77
N TYR A 39 -6.54 -4.72 -3.36
CA TYR A 39 -6.08 -5.59 -4.45
C TYR A 39 -4.65 -6.11 -4.19
N PRO A 40 -4.45 -6.96 -3.17
CA PRO A 40 -3.13 -7.53 -2.88
C PRO A 40 -2.66 -8.45 -4.00
N ASN A 41 -1.37 -8.76 -4.05
CA ASN A 41 -0.73 -9.67 -5.02
C ASN A 41 -0.76 -9.20 -6.48
N HIS A 42 -1.01 -7.91 -6.69
CA HIS A 42 -1.00 -7.29 -8.02
C HIS A 42 0.30 -6.53 -8.26
N THR A 43 0.72 -6.50 -9.52
CA THR A 43 1.82 -5.66 -9.98
C THR A 43 1.39 -4.20 -10.06
N SER A 44 2.32 -3.25 -10.02
CA SER A 44 1.99 -1.82 -10.15
C SER A 44 1.21 -1.50 -11.44
N LYS A 45 1.45 -2.25 -12.54
CA LYS A 45 0.72 -2.06 -13.81
C LYS A 45 -0.71 -2.58 -13.73
N GLU A 46 -0.95 -3.68 -13.02
CA GLU A 46 -2.30 -4.19 -12.78
C GLU A 46 -3.06 -3.29 -11.79
N LEU A 47 -2.41 -2.83 -10.72
CA LEU A 47 -2.99 -1.85 -9.80
C LEU A 47 -3.42 -0.58 -10.54
N CYS A 48 -2.59 -0.07 -11.46
CA CYS A 48 -2.94 1.08 -12.31
C CYS A 48 -4.21 0.83 -13.13
N ALA A 49 -4.34 -0.34 -13.75
CA ALA A 49 -5.51 -0.67 -14.57
C ALA A 49 -6.78 -0.88 -13.74
N ILE A 50 -6.67 -1.49 -12.55
CA ILE A 50 -7.82 -1.81 -11.69
C ILE A 50 -8.33 -0.55 -10.96
N THR A 51 -7.41 0.31 -10.51
CA THR A 51 -7.75 1.46 -9.65
C THR A 51 -7.83 2.79 -10.40
N GLY A 52 -7.30 2.85 -11.63
CA GLY A 52 -7.15 4.10 -12.38
C GLY A 52 -6.03 5.00 -11.86
N ILE A 53 -5.31 4.61 -10.79
CA ILE A 53 -4.19 5.41 -10.26
C ILE A 53 -3.07 5.47 -11.29
N ASN A 54 -2.51 6.66 -11.50
CA ASN A 54 -1.42 6.86 -12.44
C ASN A 54 -0.20 5.98 -12.07
N ARG A 55 0.33 5.24 -13.06
CA ARG A 55 1.52 4.39 -12.92
C ARG A 55 2.73 5.09 -12.26
N TYR A 56 2.92 6.39 -12.51
CA TYR A 56 4.03 7.17 -11.96
C TYR A 56 3.83 7.47 -10.48
N VAL A 57 2.58 7.59 -10.03
CA VAL A 57 2.25 7.73 -8.60
C VAL A 57 2.54 6.41 -7.91
N LEU A 58 2.04 5.29 -8.43
CA LEU A 58 2.31 3.95 -7.89
C LEU A 58 3.81 3.66 -7.81
N GLY A 59 4.55 3.89 -8.90
CA GLY A 59 6.00 3.63 -8.95
C GLY A 59 6.83 4.47 -7.97
N ARG A 60 6.35 5.66 -7.58
CA ARG A 60 7.03 6.50 -6.59
C ARG A 60 6.56 6.28 -5.15
N ARG A 61 5.26 6.05 -4.93
CA ARG A 61 4.70 5.91 -3.58
C ARG A 61 4.88 4.51 -3.00
N LEU A 62 4.77 3.45 -3.81
CA LEU A 62 4.90 2.07 -3.33
C LEU A 62 6.25 1.79 -2.64
N PRO A 63 7.40 2.23 -3.18
CA PRO A 63 8.69 2.05 -2.48
C PRO A 63 8.82 2.88 -1.19
N GLU A 64 8.09 3.99 -1.07
CA GLU A 64 8.14 4.85 0.13
C GLU A 64 7.32 4.29 1.29
N ILE A 65 6.24 3.57 0.99
CA ILE A 65 5.38 2.93 2.00
C ILE A 65 5.74 1.45 2.21
N SER A 66 6.73 0.93 1.49
CA SER A 66 7.10 -0.48 1.61
C SER A 66 8.10 -0.69 2.73
N VAL A 67 7.80 -1.64 3.61
CA VAL A 67 8.75 -2.08 4.64
C VAL A 67 9.93 -2.79 3.95
N PRO A 68 11.18 -2.40 4.24
CA PRO A 68 12.35 -3.15 3.76
C PRO A 68 12.34 -4.58 4.30
N VAL A 69 12.64 -5.54 3.43
CA VAL A 69 12.49 -6.99 3.70
C VAL A 69 13.47 -7.52 4.76
N ASP A 70 14.52 -6.75 5.08
CA ASP A 70 15.64 -7.18 5.93
C ASP A 70 15.77 -6.41 7.25
N VAL A 71 14.77 -5.61 7.63
CA VAL A 71 14.81 -4.86 8.89
C VAL A 71 13.96 -5.57 9.93
N VAL A 72 14.63 -6.16 10.92
CA VAL A 72 14.01 -6.52 12.20
C VAL A 72 13.63 -5.20 12.87
N VAL A 73 12.37 -4.81 12.70
CA VAL A 73 11.80 -3.71 13.48
C VAL A 73 11.60 -4.23 14.90
N ASP A 74 12.60 -3.98 15.76
CA ASP A 74 12.41 -4.07 17.21
C ASP A 74 11.22 -3.18 17.59
N SER A 75 10.12 -3.82 17.99
CA SER A 75 8.82 -3.39 18.55
C SER A 75 8.54 -1.91 18.89
N PHE A 76 8.91 -0.94 18.04
CA PHE A 76 8.63 0.48 18.34
C PHE A 76 8.21 1.34 17.14
N TYR A 77 8.02 0.75 15.96
CA TYR A 77 7.44 1.42 14.79
C TYR A 77 6.08 0.81 14.44
N GLU A 78 5.11 0.95 15.34
CA GLU A 78 3.78 0.32 15.21
C GLU A 78 2.80 1.00 14.23
N GLU A 79 3.21 2.07 13.53
CA GLU A 79 2.28 2.85 12.67
C GLU A 79 2.84 3.14 11.25
N LEU A 80 3.71 2.28 10.71
CA LEU A 80 4.11 2.38 9.30
C LEU A 80 3.25 1.47 8.42
N TRP A 81 2.97 1.93 7.20
CA TRP A 81 2.18 1.20 6.21
C TRP A 81 2.63 -0.26 6.06
N ASP A 82 1.73 -1.21 6.32
CA ASP A 82 1.99 -2.66 6.24
C ASP A 82 2.07 -3.17 4.80
N VAL A 83 2.86 -2.54 3.93
CA VAL A 83 3.04 -2.96 2.54
C VAL A 83 4.43 -3.55 2.38
N LYS A 84 4.53 -4.72 1.75
CA LYS A 84 5.82 -5.31 1.38
C LYS A 84 5.88 -5.70 -0.08
N ARG A 85 7.11 -5.92 -0.52
CA ARG A 85 7.43 -6.43 -1.85
C ARG A 85 7.14 -7.92 -1.90
N GLY A 86 6.18 -8.32 -2.72
CA GLY A 86 5.85 -9.71 -2.98
C GLY A 86 6.74 -10.34 -4.06
N PRO A 87 6.48 -11.61 -4.42
CA PRO A 87 7.27 -12.31 -5.44
C PRO A 87 7.16 -11.66 -6.82
N MET A 88 8.19 -11.85 -7.65
CA MET A 88 8.08 -11.49 -9.06
C MET A 88 7.12 -12.44 -9.78
N ARG A 89 6.15 -11.86 -10.50
CA ARG A 89 5.18 -12.60 -11.31
C ARG A 89 5.07 -12.00 -12.70
N LYS A 90 4.75 -12.82 -13.70
CA LYS A 90 4.39 -12.32 -15.04
C LYS A 90 3.11 -11.50 -14.94
N CYS A 91 3.21 -10.19 -15.20
CA CYS A 91 2.08 -9.26 -15.21
C CYS A 91 1.09 -9.66 -16.33
N ASN A 92 -0.20 -9.74 -16.01
CA ASN A 92 -1.23 -10.15 -16.96
C ASN A 92 -1.51 -9.08 -18.03
N ILE A 93 -1.17 -7.82 -17.76
CA ILE A 93 -1.36 -6.69 -18.68
C ILE A 93 -0.09 -6.37 -19.46
N GLY A 94 1.08 -6.46 -18.80
CA GLY A 94 2.36 -6.14 -19.41
C GLY A 94 3.07 -7.31 -20.06
N HIS A 95 2.65 -8.55 -19.76
CA HIS A 95 3.29 -9.80 -20.15
C HIS A 95 4.79 -9.91 -19.83
N ARG A 96 5.30 -9.08 -18.91
CA ARG A 96 6.68 -9.06 -18.41
C ARG A 96 6.69 -9.42 -16.93
N LEU A 97 7.82 -9.95 -16.45
CA LEU A 97 8.05 -10.17 -15.03
C LEU A 97 8.06 -8.82 -14.30
N ALA A 98 7.28 -8.72 -13.24
CA ALA A 98 7.19 -7.53 -12.41
C ALA A 98 6.93 -7.93 -10.95
N LEU A 99 7.37 -7.07 -10.03
CA LEU A 99 7.15 -7.24 -8.60
C LEU A 99 5.66 -7.08 -8.26
N THR A 100 5.14 -7.94 -7.40
CA THR A 100 3.82 -7.77 -6.78
C THR A 100 3.91 -7.02 -5.46
N TRP A 101 2.78 -6.52 -4.99
CA TRP A 101 2.66 -5.82 -3.71
C TRP A 101 1.63 -6.53 -2.84
N GLU A 102 1.99 -6.77 -1.59
CA GLU A 102 1.17 -7.49 -0.62
C GLU A 102 1.18 -6.76 0.72
N LEU A 103 0.17 -7.05 1.55
CA LEU A 103 0.16 -6.58 2.93
C LEU A 103 1.04 -7.49 3.80
N VAL A 104 1.65 -6.92 4.83
CA VAL A 104 2.38 -7.65 5.88
C VAL A 104 1.40 -8.27 6.87
#